data_AF-A0A7K9BVB1-F1
#
_entry.id   AF-A0A7K9BVB1-F1
#
_cell.length_a   1.000
_cell.length_b   1.000
_cell.length_c   1.000
_cell.angle_alpha   90.00
_cell.angle_beta   90.00
_cell.angle_gamma   90.00
#
_symmetry.space_group_name_H-M   'P 1'
#
loop_
_entity.id
_entity.type
_entity.pdbx_description
1 polymer ?
#
loop_
_entity_poly.entity_id
_entity_poly.type
_entity_poly.pdbx_seq_one_letter_code
_entity_poly.pdbx_strand_id
1 'polypeptide(L)'
;PLCPQLLENFTLVGSSRGPFLDGKGQCPFDPQHTYTALLVGEYGLEGADAAFVASFSPPGDDKVYFFFEETAEEFDFFERLLVPRVARVCKSDVGGEKVLQKKWTTFLKAQLLCSQPGHFPFNVIHHAYALPRPQGGSDFYAVFTSQWQAGRAGSAAVCAYSQEALEEVFEGKFKELNKESSRWTVYGGPDMSPRPGSCSVGPSSDKALTFMKDHFLMEGKVPPRLGRPLLVKSGVTYTRIVVHQTPGASGATYRVLFLATAEGFLHKAVELPQGPHIVESLQLFDTPELVKNLLLAPGKGILYVGYSAGILQVPLANCSLHRSCAECLLARDPYCGW
;
A
#
# COMPACT_ATOMS: atom_id res chain seq x y z
N PRO A 1 14.14 17.93 9.96
CA PRO A 1 13.51 16.74 10.57
C PRO A 1 14.41 16.25 11.71
N LEU A 2 13.84 15.89 12.86
CA LEU A 2 14.58 15.37 14.02
C LEU A 2 13.86 14.11 14.52
N CYS A 3 14.63 13.13 14.99
CA CYS A 3 14.10 11.84 15.45
C CYS A 3 14.38 11.64 16.96
N PRO A 4 13.50 12.10 17.85
CA PRO A 4 13.62 11.84 19.29
C PRO A 4 13.13 10.43 19.65
N GLN A 5 13.68 9.84 20.72
CA GLN A 5 13.13 8.62 21.32
C GLN A 5 12.21 8.99 22.48
N LEU A 6 11.02 8.39 22.55
CA LEU A 6 10.07 8.57 23.65
C LEU A 6 10.21 7.38 24.62
N LEU A 7 10.46 7.68 25.90
CA LEU A 7 10.51 6.67 26.96
C LEU A 7 9.10 6.30 27.45
N GLU A 8 8.99 5.18 28.17
CA GLU A 8 7.73 4.71 28.76
C GLU A 8 7.07 5.73 29.70
N ASN A 9 7.86 6.61 30.32
CA ASN A 9 7.36 7.70 31.15
C ASN A 9 6.93 8.94 30.34
N PHE A 10 6.78 8.82 29.02
CA PHE A 10 6.43 9.90 28.09
C PHE A 10 7.43 11.08 28.05
N THR A 11 8.69 10.84 28.42
CA THR A 11 9.77 11.84 28.27
C THR A 11 10.59 11.59 27.01
N LEU A 12 10.99 12.68 26.33
CA LEU A 12 11.84 12.60 25.14
C LEU A 12 13.32 12.51 25.54
N VAL A 13 14.01 11.49 25.03
CA VAL A 13 15.47 11.36 25.12
C VAL A 13 16.09 12.28 24.08
N GLY A 14 16.75 13.35 24.56
CA GLY A 14 17.53 14.26 23.72
C GLY A 14 17.66 15.67 24.30
N SER A 15 16.88 16.04 25.32
CA SER A 15 17.13 17.27 26.05
C SER A 15 18.26 17.14 27.09
N SER A 16 18.59 15.93 27.54
CA SER A 16 19.50 15.70 28.69
C SER A 16 20.67 14.73 28.43
N ARG A 17 20.73 14.04 27.27
CA ARG A 17 21.73 13.00 26.98
C ARG A 17 22.49 13.15 25.65
N GLY A 18 22.32 14.26 24.94
CA GLY A 18 22.97 14.53 23.64
C GLY A 18 21.96 15.03 22.59
N PRO A 19 22.42 15.57 21.45
CA PRO A 19 21.55 16.12 20.41
C PRO A 19 20.63 15.06 19.82
N PHE A 20 19.42 15.46 19.42
CA PHE A 20 18.50 14.60 18.69
C PHE A 20 19.15 14.10 17.39
N LEU A 21 18.82 12.86 17.00
CA LEU A 21 19.27 12.30 15.74
C LEU A 21 18.71 13.11 14.57
N ASP A 22 19.53 13.32 13.54
CA ASP A 22 19.09 13.94 12.28
C ASP A 22 18.09 13.01 11.59
N GLY A 23 16.89 13.53 11.33
CA GLY A 23 15.81 12.79 10.70
C GLY A 23 15.80 12.89 9.17
N LYS A 24 16.82 13.50 8.55
CA LYS A 24 16.92 13.58 7.09
C LYS A 24 16.92 12.17 6.47
N GLY A 25 16.01 11.93 5.52
CA GLY A 25 15.78 10.61 4.92
C GLY A 25 14.89 9.65 5.73
N GLN A 26 14.45 10.06 6.93
CA GLN A 26 13.54 9.30 7.80
C GLN A 26 12.18 9.98 7.96
N CYS A 27 12.13 11.30 7.80
CA CYS A 27 10.93 12.12 7.94
C CYS A 27 11.03 13.33 6.98
N PRO A 28 9.95 13.71 6.28
CA PRO A 28 9.97 14.83 5.36
C PRO A 28 10.22 16.18 6.07
N PHE A 29 10.73 17.15 5.31
CA PHE A 29 10.83 18.54 5.77
C PHE A 29 9.49 19.28 5.69
N ASP A 30 8.74 19.06 4.61
CA ASP A 30 7.44 19.68 4.37
C ASP A 30 6.32 18.77 4.93
N PRO A 31 5.42 19.27 5.80
CA PRO A 31 4.30 18.48 6.32
C PRO A 31 3.28 18.03 5.25
N GLN A 32 3.33 18.59 4.04
CA GLN A 32 2.49 18.19 2.91
C GLN A 32 3.10 17.03 2.09
N HIS A 33 4.40 16.74 2.26
CA HIS A 33 5.02 15.63 1.55
C HIS A 33 4.53 14.28 2.11
N THR A 34 4.19 13.36 1.21
CA THR A 34 3.81 12.00 1.57
C THR A 34 5.01 11.22 2.08
N TYR A 35 4.81 10.40 3.10
CA TYR A 35 5.86 9.58 3.68
C TYR A 35 5.30 8.26 4.19
N THR A 36 6.16 7.25 4.25
CA THR A 36 5.90 6.00 4.97
C THR A 36 7.15 5.65 5.76
N ALA A 37 6.98 5.09 6.94
CA ALA A 37 8.07 4.59 7.75
C ALA A 37 7.65 3.28 8.39
N LEU A 38 8.57 2.32 8.43
CA LEU A 38 8.36 1.04 9.07
C LEU A 38 9.59 0.69 9.87
N LEU A 39 9.42 0.39 11.15
CA LEU A 39 10.51 -0.02 12.01
C LEU A 39 10.81 -1.51 11.79
N VAL A 40 11.73 -1.81 10.87
CA VAL A 40 12.21 -3.18 10.57
C VAL A 40 13.71 -3.12 10.34
N GLY A 41 14.49 -3.00 11.40
CA GLY A 41 15.87 -2.50 11.26
C GLY A 41 15.87 -1.04 10.75
N GLU A 42 16.99 -0.34 10.88
CA GLU A 42 17.09 1.08 10.52
C GLU A 42 17.09 1.27 8.99
N TYR A 43 15.93 1.43 8.37
CA TYR A 43 15.85 1.61 6.91
C TYR A 43 14.80 2.66 6.51
N GLY A 44 15.24 3.66 5.73
CA GLY A 44 14.41 4.68 5.11
C GLY A 44 14.59 4.69 3.58
N LEU A 45 13.55 5.11 2.85
CA LEU A 45 13.58 5.32 1.40
C LEU A 45 13.04 6.71 1.09
N GLU A 46 13.77 7.48 0.27
CA GLU A 46 13.32 8.76 -0.26
C GLU A 46 13.72 8.82 -1.74
N GLY A 47 12.76 9.08 -2.63
CA GLY A 47 12.95 9.24 -4.07
C GLY A 47 12.30 10.56 -4.51
N ALA A 48 13.00 11.35 -5.33
CA ALA A 48 12.67 12.75 -5.60
C ALA A 48 11.35 12.99 -6.39
N ASP A 49 10.73 11.94 -6.94
CA ASP A 49 9.44 12.01 -7.67
C ASP A 49 8.48 10.86 -7.27
N ALA A 50 8.72 10.23 -6.12
CA ALA A 50 7.93 9.11 -5.61
C ALA A 50 7.06 9.56 -4.41
N ALA A 51 5.75 9.35 -4.50
CA ALA A 51 4.80 9.60 -3.43
C ALA A 51 4.48 8.29 -2.68
N PHE A 52 5.13 8.08 -1.54
CA PHE A 52 4.94 6.86 -0.74
C PHE A 52 3.61 6.87 0.02
N VAL A 53 2.86 5.76 -0.09
CA VAL A 53 1.53 5.63 0.53
C VAL A 53 1.47 4.57 1.63
N ALA A 54 2.35 3.57 1.59
CA ALA A 54 2.45 2.54 2.64
C ALA A 54 3.75 1.73 2.54
N SER A 55 4.10 1.06 3.65
CA SER A 55 5.16 0.07 3.70
C SER A 55 4.81 -1.06 4.66
N PHE A 56 5.16 -2.30 4.31
CA PHE A 56 4.80 -3.49 5.09
C PHE A 56 5.95 -4.48 5.19
N SER A 57 6.02 -5.15 6.34
CA SER A 57 6.86 -6.35 6.55
C SER A 57 5.93 -7.50 6.90
N PRO A 58 5.45 -8.27 5.90
CA PRO A 58 4.61 -9.43 6.14
C PRO A 58 5.24 -10.40 7.16
N PRO A 59 4.46 -11.00 8.06
CA PRO A 59 4.97 -11.99 9.00
C PRO A 59 5.59 -13.19 8.27
N GLY A 60 6.81 -13.58 8.67
CA GLY A 60 7.52 -14.71 8.10
C GLY A 60 8.23 -14.45 6.76
N ASP A 61 8.05 -13.27 6.15
CA ASP A 61 8.80 -12.88 4.94
C ASP A 61 10.14 -12.22 5.32
N ASP A 62 11.16 -12.39 4.49
CA ASP A 62 12.48 -11.76 4.63
C ASP A 62 12.58 -10.41 3.90
N LYS A 63 11.47 -9.95 3.32
CA LYS A 63 11.36 -8.68 2.57
C LYS A 63 10.55 -7.62 3.29
N VAL A 64 10.80 -6.37 2.92
CA VAL A 64 9.95 -5.21 3.18
C VAL A 64 9.40 -4.71 1.85
N TYR A 65 8.09 -4.47 1.79
CA TYR A 65 7.41 -3.95 0.61
C TYR A 65 7.06 -2.48 0.79
N PHE A 66 7.22 -1.69 -0.28
CA PHE A 66 6.86 -0.29 -0.34
C PHE A 66 5.85 -0.05 -1.44
N PHE A 67 4.81 0.70 -1.14
CA PHE A 67 3.76 1.08 -2.08
C PHE A 67 3.83 2.59 -2.28
N PHE A 68 3.90 3.02 -3.54
CA PHE A 68 4.05 4.42 -3.90
C PHE A 68 3.53 4.69 -5.30
N GLU A 69 3.35 5.96 -5.61
CA GLU A 69 3.12 6.46 -6.97
C GLU A 69 4.41 7.15 -7.47
N GLU A 70 4.70 7.06 -8.76
CA GLU A 70 5.77 7.84 -9.39
C GLU A 70 5.39 8.21 -10.83
N THR A 71 6.07 9.19 -11.42
CA THR A 71 6.03 9.41 -12.87
C THR A 71 6.74 8.27 -13.59
N ALA A 72 6.07 7.66 -14.55
CA ALA A 72 6.61 6.51 -15.26
C ALA A 72 7.46 6.93 -16.46
N GLU A 73 8.78 6.77 -16.31
CA GLU A 73 9.76 7.03 -17.37
C GLU A 73 9.70 6.00 -18.50
N GLU A 74 9.04 4.85 -18.28
CA GLU A 74 8.94 3.80 -19.29
C GLU A 74 7.82 3.98 -20.32
N PHE A 75 7.01 5.03 -20.18
CA PHE A 75 5.96 5.36 -21.12
C PHE A 75 6.27 6.70 -21.78
N ASP A 76 6.36 6.67 -23.11
CA ASP A 76 6.45 7.89 -23.93
C ASP A 76 5.03 8.44 -24.14
N PHE A 77 4.58 9.27 -23.20
CA PHE A 77 3.26 9.88 -23.21
C PHE A 77 3.39 11.41 -23.21
N PHE A 78 2.49 12.11 -23.91
CA PHE A 78 2.54 13.57 -24.03
C PHE A 78 2.38 14.29 -22.68
N GLU A 79 1.71 13.64 -21.72
CA GLU A 79 1.54 14.10 -20.35
C GLU A 79 2.28 13.18 -19.38
N ARG A 80 2.64 13.70 -18.21
CA ARG A 80 3.20 12.89 -17.12
C ARG A 80 2.22 11.77 -16.77
N LEU A 81 2.65 10.53 -16.97
CA LEU A 81 1.87 9.36 -16.63
C LEU A 81 2.25 8.88 -15.23
N LEU A 82 1.32 8.95 -14.30
CA LEU A 82 1.50 8.41 -12.96
C LEU A 82 1.26 6.90 -12.98
N VAL A 83 2.10 6.15 -12.26
CA VAL A 83 1.99 4.70 -12.15
C VAL A 83 2.11 4.26 -10.70
N PRO A 84 1.20 3.38 -10.22
CA PRO A 84 1.33 2.84 -8.89
C PRO A 84 2.34 1.70 -8.89
N ARG A 85 3.25 1.73 -7.93
CA ARG A 85 4.33 0.76 -7.77
C ARG A 85 4.20 -0.01 -6.49
N VAL A 86 4.65 -1.24 -6.55
CA VAL A 86 5.16 -1.97 -5.40
C VAL A 86 6.66 -2.19 -5.59
N ALA A 87 7.45 -1.88 -4.58
CA ALA A 87 8.85 -2.25 -4.50
C ALA A 87 9.10 -3.19 -3.33
N ARG A 88 10.21 -3.91 -3.38
CA ARG A 88 10.71 -4.73 -2.28
C ARG A 88 12.20 -4.49 -2.03
N VAL A 89 12.62 -4.72 -0.78
CA VAL A 89 14.02 -4.87 -0.37
C VAL A 89 14.12 -6.03 0.62
N CYS A 90 15.26 -6.70 0.67
CA CYS A 90 15.53 -7.74 1.66
C CYS A 90 15.91 -7.10 3.00
N LYS A 91 15.39 -7.62 4.11
CA LYS A 91 15.70 -7.17 5.47
C LYS A 91 17.18 -7.35 5.84
N SER A 92 17.85 -8.30 5.19
CA SER A 92 19.27 -8.60 5.38
C SER A 92 20.20 -7.77 4.50
N ASP A 93 19.68 -6.84 3.70
CA ASP A 93 20.50 -6.03 2.78
C ASP A 93 21.34 -5.02 3.58
N VAL A 94 22.66 -5.09 3.35
CA VAL A 94 23.67 -4.26 4.01
C VAL A 94 24.40 -3.33 3.02
N GLY A 95 23.96 -3.31 1.77
CA GLY A 95 24.67 -2.65 0.69
C GLY A 95 25.82 -3.48 0.11
N GLY A 96 26.43 -2.97 -0.95
CA GLY A 96 27.59 -3.62 -1.57
C GLY A 96 28.92 -3.12 -1.03
N GLU A 97 29.98 -3.92 -1.22
CA GLU A 97 31.32 -3.61 -0.71
C GLU A 97 32.06 -2.57 -1.57
N LYS A 98 31.95 -2.67 -2.90
CA LYS A 98 32.60 -1.76 -3.87
C LYS A 98 31.59 -1.00 -4.71
N VAL A 99 30.64 -1.73 -5.29
CA VAL A 99 29.51 -1.19 -6.05
C VAL A 99 28.31 -1.05 -5.11
N LEU A 100 27.50 0.01 -5.23
CA LEU A 100 26.34 0.26 -4.36
C LEU A 100 26.68 0.31 -2.85
N GLN A 101 27.83 0.90 -2.49
CA GLN A 101 28.17 1.17 -1.09
C GLN A 101 27.09 2.03 -0.42
N LYS A 102 26.57 1.56 0.72
CA LYS A 102 25.48 2.20 1.48
C LYS A 102 24.20 2.44 0.66
N LYS A 103 23.99 1.65 -0.39
CA LYS A 103 22.78 1.68 -1.22
C LYS A 103 22.19 0.28 -1.29
N TRP A 104 20.88 0.20 -1.46
CA TRP A 104 20.17 -1.06 -1.62
C TRP A 104 20.72 -1.87 -2.79
N THR A 105 21.00 -3.15 -2.53
CA THR A 105 21.43 -4.14 -3.53
C THR A 105 20.28 -5.07 -3.94
N THR A 106 19.19 -5.04 -3.18
CA THR A 106 18.01 -5.90 -3.34
C THR A 106 16.74 -5.15 -3.73
N PHE A 107 16.86 -3.86 -4.03
CA PHE A 107 15.72 -3.03 -4.44
C PHE A 107 15.22 -3.42 -5.84
N LEU A 108 13.95 -3.83 -5.91
CA LEU A 108 13.22 -4.07 -7.16
C LEU A 108 11.85 -3.42 -7.08
N LYS A 109 11.33 -2.90 -8.19
CA LYS A 109 9.98 -2.33 -8.30
C LYS A 109 9.21 -2.86 -9.50
N ALA A 110 7.89 -2.97 -9.35
CA ALA A 110 6.97 -3.41 -10.40
C ALA A 110 5.69 -2.54 -10.40
N GLN A 111 5.03 -2.47 -11.55
CA GLN A 111 3.73 -1.79 -11.68
C GLN A 111 2.61 -2.62 -11.06
N LEU A 112 1.71 -1.98 -10.31
CA LEU A 112 0.43 -2.55 -9.89
C LEU A 112 -0.64 -2.26 -10.95
N LEU A 113 -1.46 -3.25 -11.29
CA LEU A 113 -2.59 -3.05 -12.19
C LEU A 113 -3.90 -2.92 -11.41
N CYS A 114 -4.61 -1.82 -11.64
CA CYS A 114 -6.01 -1.68 -11.23
C CYS A 114 -6.80 -1.05 -12.37
N SER A 115 -7.51 -1.87 -13.15
CA SER A 115 -8.25 -1.40 -14.33
C SER A 115 -9.43 -2.31 -14.64
N GLN A 116 -10.47 -1.75 -15.27
CA GLN A 116 -11.65 -2.48 -15.71
C GLN A 116 -11.93 -2.14 -17.19
N PRO A 117 -12.34 -3.12 -18.02
CA PRO A 117 -12.71 -2.86 -19.41
C PRO A 117 -13.76 -1.74 -19.53
N GLY A 118 -13.58 -0.84 -20.50
CA GLY A 118 -14.49 0.28 -20.75
C GLY A 118 -14.28 1.51 -19.87
N HIS A 119 -13.29 1.52 -18.97
CA HIS A 119 -12.95 2.66 -18.12
C HIS A 119 -11.46 3.03 -18.24
N PHE A 120 -11.12 4.27 -17.92
CA PHE A 120 -9.72 4.65 -17.72
C PHE A 120 -9.11 3.85 -16.56
N PRO A 121 -7.80 3.52 -16.63
CA PRO A 121 -7.15 2.78 -15.56
C PRO A 121 -7.08 3.62 -14.28
N PHE A 122 -7.15 2.94 -13.13
CA PHE A 122 -6.99 3.54 -11.82
C PHE A 122 -5.51 3.51 -11.44
N ASN A 123 -4.78 4.53 -11.90
CA ASN A 123 -3.33 4.58 -11.88
C ASN A 123 -2.73 5.50 -10.80
N VAL A 124 -3.58 6.13 -9.97
CA VAL A 124 -3.16 6.93 -8.82
C VAL A 124 -3.49 6.14 -7.55
N ILE A 125 -2.49 5.75 -6.76
CA ILE A 125 -2.68 5.02 -5.51
C ILE A 125 -2.72 5.99 -4.33
N HIS A 126 -3.69 5.84 -3.41
CA HIS A 126 -3.84 6.72 -2.25
C HIS A 126 -3.40 6.09 -0.92
N HIS A 127 -3.60 4.78 -0.79
CA HIS A 127 -3.27 4.02 0.42
C HIS A 127 -3.27 2.52 0.11
N ALA A 128 -2.51 1.76 0.89
CA ALA A 128 -2.55 0.31 0.87
C ALA A 128 -2.69 -0.25 2.30
N TYR A 129 -3.09 -1.51 2.43
CA TYR A 129 -3.21 -2.25 3.68
C TYR A 129 -2.82 -3.70 3.46
N ALA A 130 -1.91 -4.23 4.28
CA ALA A 130 -1.57 -5.66 4.27
C ALA A 130 -2.44 -6.39 5.30
N LEU A 131 -3.20 -7.38 4.82
CA LEU A 131 -3.97 -8.30 5.65
C LEU A 131 -3.20 -9.63 5.77
N PRO A 132 -2.63 -9.96 6.93
CA PRO A 132 -1.97 -11.24 7.15
C PRO A 132 -2.98 -12.39 7.01
N ARG A 133 -2.58 -13.46 6.33
CA ARG A 133 -3.40 -14.66 6.19
C ARG A 133 -3.08 -15.67 7.31
N PRO A 134 -4.08 -16.40 7.83
CA PRO A 134 -3.83 -17.43 8.86
C PRO A 134 -2.84 -18.52 8.44
N GLN A 135 -2.81 -18.84 7.14
CA GLN A 135 -1.95 -19.89 6.57
C GLN A 135 -0.54 -19.39 6.20
N GLY A 136 -0.22 -18.12 6.47
CA GLY A 136 1.03 -17.48 6.07
C GLY A 136 0.91 -16.56 4.85
N GLY A 137 1.84 -15.61 4.74
CA GLY A 137 1.81 -14.54 3.74
C GLY A 137 0.72 -13.50 4.00
N SER A 138 0.56 -12.56 3.08
CA SER A 138 -0.41 -11.46 3.19
C SER A 138 -1.16 -11.19 1.88
N ASP A 139 -2.39 -10.70 1.99
CA ASP A 139 -3.11 -10.07 0.89
C ASP A 139 -2.99 -8.55 1.02
N PHE A 140 -2.65 -7.84 -0.05
CA PHE A 140 -2.49 -6.40 -0.08
C PHE A 140 -3.71 -5.74 -0.73
N TYR A 141 -4.39 -4.86 -0.01
CA TYR A 141 -5.52 -4.09 -0.51
C TYR A 141 -5.08 -2.66 -0.74
N ALA A 142 -5.43 -2.07 -1.87
CA ALA A 142 -5.09 -0.68 -2.16
C ALA A 142 -6.26 0.07 -2.80
N VAL A 143 -6.34 1.36 -2.49
CA VAL A 143 -7.34 2.29 -3.03
C VAL A 143 -6.70 3.17 -4.10
N PHE A 144 -7.41 3.33 -5.21
CA PHE A 144 -6.92 4.00 -6.39
C PHE A 144 -7.95 4.99 -6.95
N THR A 145 -7.47 6.01 -7.65
CA THR A 145 -8.26 6.84 -8.57
C THR A 145 -7.65 6.82 -9.97
N SER A 146 -8.38 7.31 -10.97
CA SER A 146 -7.79 7.59 -12.28
C SER A 146 -7.25 9.01 -12.33
N GLN A 147 -6.08 9.22 -12.95
CA GLN A 147 -5.58 10.57 -13.21
C GLN A 147 -6.45 11.32 -14.25
N TRP A 148 -7.13 10.57 -15.13
CA TRP A 148 -8.03 11.12 -16.14
C TRP A 148 -9.47 11.09 -15.62
N GLN A 149 -9.79 12.05 -14.77
CA GLN A 149 -11.14 12.21 -14.24
C GLN A 149 -12.05 12.90 -15.25
N ALA A 150 -13.26 12.35 -15.45
CA ALA A 150 -14.36 13.05 -16.11
C ALA A 150 -15.36 13.53 -15.05
N GLY A 151 -15.48 14.85 -14.84
CA GLY A 151 -16.46 15.47 -13.93
C GLY A 151 -15.90 16.00 -12.59
N ARG A 152 -16.79 16.44 -11.68
CA ARG A 152 -16.43 17.08 -10.38
C ARG A 152 -15.96 16.11 -9.29
N ALA A 153 -16.35 14.83 -9.37
CA ALA A 153 -15.90 13.79 -8.46
C ALA A 153 -15.58 12.54 -9.30
N GLY A 154 -14.31 12.15 -9.35
CA GLY A 154 -13.84 11.01 -10.11
C GLY A 154 -14.41 9.67 -9.62
N SER A 155 -13.91 8.58 -10.20
CA SER A 155 -14.18 7.22 -9.71
C SER A 155 -12.99 6.70 -8.91
N ALA A 156 -13.29 5.98 -7.82
CA ALA A 156 -12.30 5.24 -7.07
C ALA A 156 -12.48 3.72 -7.25
N ALA A 157 -11.38 3.00 -7.12
CA ALA A 157 -11.35 1.55 -7.14
C ALA A 157 -10.60 1.00 -5.93
N VAL A 158 -10.99 -0.20 -5.50
CA VAL A 158 -10.23 -1.03 -4.57
C VAL A 158 -9.72 -2.24 -5.33
N CYS A 159 -8.42 -2.49 -5.32
CA CYS A 159 -7.83 -3.72 -5.84
C CYS A 159 -7.15 -4.49 -4.71
N ALA A 160 -7.18 -5.82 -4.80
CA ALA A 160 -6.52 -6.73 -3.87
C ALA A 160 -5.49 -7.56 -4.63
N TYR A 161 -4.30 -7.74 -4.06
CA TYR A 161 -3.16 -8.45 -4.65
C TYR A 161 -2.68 -9.51 -3.67
N SER A 162 -2.34 -10.69 -4.15
CA SER A 162 -1.75 -11.73 -3.30
C SER A 162 -0.23 -11.56 -3.25
N GLN A 163 0.40 -11.91 -2.13
CA GLN A 163 1.86 -11.89 -2.02
C GLN A 163 2.52 -12.75 -3.10
N GLU A 164 1.92 -13.90 -3.47
CA GLU A 164 2.43 -14.77 -4.53
C GLU A 164 2.53 -14.07 -5.87
N ALA A 165 1.53 -13.24 -6.23
CA ALA A 165 1.53 -12.50 -7.49
C ALA A 165 2.60 -11.40 -7.52
N LEU A 166 2.92 -10.80 -6.36
CA LEU A 166 4.04 -9.87 -6.23
C LEU A 166 5.36 -10.62 -6.46
N GLU A 167 5.55 -11.74 -5.76
CA GLU A 167 6.77 -12.56 -5.84
C GLU A 167 7.01 -13.10 -7.25
N GLU A 168 5.97 -13.63 -7.91
CA GLU A 168 6.04 -14.10 -9.30
C GLU A 168 6.58 -13.02 -10.24
N VAL A 169 6.10 -11.78 -10.11
CA VAL A 169 6.58 -10.65 -10.92
C VAL A 169 8.02 -10.30 -10.60
N PHE A 170 8.43 -10.32 -9.32
CA PHE A 170 9.80 -10.03 -8.94
C PHE A 170 10.80 -11.15 -9.34
N GLU A 171 10.33 -12.37 -9.58
CA GLU A 171 11.11 -13.46 -10.16
C GLU A 171 11.08 -13.47 -11.71
N GLY A 172 10.29 -12.58 -12.32
CA GLY A 172 10.14 -12.43 -13.77
C GLY A 172 11.33 -11.76 -14.50
N LYS A 173 11.11 -11.23 -15.69
CA LYS A 173 12.15 -10.52 -16.46
C LYS A 173 12.26 -9.06 -16.05
N PHE A 174 13.46 -8.51 -16.16
CA PHE A 174 13.74 -7.09 -15.93
C PHE A 174 13.39 -6.25 -17.17
N LYS A 175 13.08 -4.97 -16.96
CA LYS A 175 13.13 -3.95 -17.98
C LYS A 175 14.54 -3.34 -18.06
N GLU A 176 14.94 -2.97 -19.25
CA GLU A 176 16.20 -2.30 -19.55
C GLU A 176 15.94 -1.10 -20.46
N LEU A 177 16.59 0.02 -20.18
CA LEU A 177 16.58 1.18 -21.07
C LEU A 177 17.62 0.98 -22.17
N ASN A 178 17.15 0.76 -23.40
CA ASN A 178 18.02 0.75 -24.57
C ASN A 178 18.56 2.17 -24.83
N LYS A 179 19.86 2.37 -24.62
CA LYS A 179 20.51 3.69 -24.69
C LYS A 179 20.52 4.31 -26.09
N GLU A 180 20.46 3.50 -27.14
CA GLU A 180 20.48 3.97 -28.53
C GLU A 180 19.11 4.49 -28.97
N SER A 181 18.05 3.76 -28.63
CA SER A 181 16.67 4.12 -28.97
C SER A 181 15.98 4.97 -27.91
N SER A 182 16.57 5.09 -26.71
CA SER A 182 15.94 5.68 -25.53
C SER A 182 14.57 5.08 -25.21
N ARG A 183 14.41 3.78 -25.50
CA ARG A 183 13.18 3.02 -25.24
C ARG A 183 13.43 1.91 -24.25
N TRP A 184 12.43 1.67 -23.41
CA TRP A 184 12.45 0.55 -22.48
C TRP A 184 12.08 -0.74 -23.20
N THR A 185 12.87 -1.78 -22.97
CA THR A 185 12.71 -3.11 -23.57
C THR A 185 12.87 -4.19 -22.51
N VAL A 186 12.43 -5.41 -22.83
CA VAL A 186 12.64 -6.57 -21.95
C VAL A 186 14.12 -6.95 -22.01
N TYR A 187 14.76 -7.10 -20.84
CA TYR A 187 16.12 -7.62 -20.76
C TYR A 187 16.19 -9.04 -21.33
N GLY A 188 16.92 -9.19 -22.42
CA GLY A 188 17.10 -10.45 -23.15
C GLY A 188 18.44 -11.14 -22.90
N GLY A 189 19.28 -10.61 -22.01
CA GLY A 189 20.59 -11.20 -21.71
C GLY A 189 20.49 -12.48 -20.86
N PRO A 190 21.65 -13.11 -20.57
CA PRO A 190 21.68 -14.35 -19.80
C PRO A 190 21.21 -14.13 -18.36
N ASP A 191 20.57 -15.15 -17.80
CA ASP A 191 20.20 -15.16 -16.38
C ASP A 191 21.47 -15.24 -15.52
N MET A 192 21.45 -14.55 -14.37
CA MET A 192 22.57 -14.47 -13.43
C MET A 192 22.24 -15.27 -12.17
N SER A 193 23.23 -15.98 -11.63
CA SER A 193 23.11 -16.76 -10.38
C SER A 193 24.19 -16.36 -9.37
N PRO A 194 23.84 -15.99 -8.13
CA PRO A 194 22.47 -15.80 -7.63
C PRO A 194 21.75 -14.67 -8.37
N ARG A 195 20.42 -14.73 -8.40
CA ARG A 195 19.58 -13.76 -9.12
C ARG A 195 19.79 -12.35 -8.54
N PRO A 196 20.10 -11.34 -9.36
CA PRO A 196 20.16 -9.95 -8.91
C PRO A 196 18.84 -9.55 -8.23
N GLY A 197 18.92 -8.95 -7.04
CA GLY A 197 17.74 -8.57 -6.26
C GLY A 197 17.20 -9.66 -5.30
N SER A 198 17.79 -10.85 -5.28
CA SER A 198 17.37 -11.94 -4.37
C SER A 198 17.94 -11.78 -2.96
N CYS A 199 17.24 -12.34 -1.97
CA CYS A 199 17.68 -12.35 -0.56
C CYS A 199 18.68 -13.50 -0.34
N SER A 200 19.88 -13.39 -0.92
CA SER A 200 20.94 -14.40 -0.74
C SER A 200 21.66 -14.26 0.60
N VAL A 201 22.09 -15.38 1.17
CA VAL A 201 22.85 -15.42 2.45
C VAL A 201 24.30 -14.89 2.30
N GLY A 202 24.80 -14.73 1.07
CA GLY A 202 26.13 -14.21 0.78
C GLY A 202 26.12 -12.88 0.00
N PRO A 203 27.27 -12.18 -0.06
CA PRO A 203 27.37 -10.90 -0.77
C PRO A 203 27.16 -11.09 -2.27
N SER A 204 26.40 -10.17 -2.87
CA SER A 204 26.20 -10.15 -4.32
C SER A 204 27.52 -9.84 -5.05
N SER A 205 27.76 -10.52 -6.17
CA SER A 205 28.95 -10.26 -7.00
C SER A 205 28.94 -8.84 -7.57
N ASP A 206 30.11 -8.23 -7.77
CA ASP A 206 30.24 -6.89 -8.39
C ASP A 206 29.51 -6.81 -9.75
N LYS A 207 29.49 -7.91 -10.51
CA LYS A 207 28.75 -8.02 -11.77
C LYS A 207 27.23 -7.89 -11.55
N ALA A 208 26.68 -8.58 -10.55
CA ALA A 208 25.26 -8.51 -10.20
C ALA A 208 24.89 -7.12 -9.66
N LEU A 209 25.75 -6.51 -8.85
CA LEU A 209 25.53 -5.16 -8.31
C LEU A 209 25.59 -4.09 -9.40
N THR A 210 26.48 -4.24 -10.37
CA THR A 210 26.55 -3.34 -11.54
C THR A 210 25.29 -3.47 -12.40
N PHE A 211 24.77 -4.70 -12.57
CA PHE A 211 23.50 -4.95 -13.24
C PHE A 211 22.34 -4.25 -12.53
N MET A 212 22.22 -4.42 -11.21
CA MET A 212 21.14 -3.84 -10.39
C MET A 212 21.07 -2.31 -10.43
N LYS A 213 22.20 -1.64 -10.69
CA LYS A 213 22.25 -0.17 -10.81
C LYS A 213 21.31 0.34 -11.90
N ASP A 214 21.23 -0.41 -13.01
CA ASP A 214 20.47 -0.01 -14.20
C ASP A 214 19.21 -0.88 -14.40
N HIS A 215 19.04 -1.97 -13.62
CA HIS A 215 17.96 -2.96 -13.76
C HIS A 215 17.22 -3.20 -12.42
N PHE A 216 16.38 -2.25 -12.04
CA PHE A 216 15.54 -2.34 -10.84
C PHE A 216 14.03 -2.39 -11.15
N LEU A 217 13.64 -2.18 -12.41
CA LEU A 217 12.25 -2.21 -12.85
C LEU A 217 11.91 -3.56 -13.48
N MET A 218 10.81 -4.19 -13.05
CA MET A 218 10.32 -5.44 -13.62
C MET A 218 9.50 -5.20 -14.90
N GLU A 219 9.55 -6.14 -15.85
CA GLU A 219 8.66 -6.16 -17.02
C GLU A 219 7.24 -6.54 -16.63
N GLY A 220 7.12 -7.54 -15.77
CA GLY A 220 5.84 -8.00 -15.26
C GLY A 220 5.08 -6.89 -14.53
N LYS A 221 3.76 -6.91 -14.66
CA LYS A 221 2.85 -6.05 -13.92
C LYS A 221 2.03 -6.93 -13.00
N VAL A 222 1.89 -6.52 -11.74
CA VAL A 222 1.19 -7.30 -10.72
C VAL A 222 -0.32 -7.19 -10.97
N PRO A 223 -1.01 -8.28 -11.35
CA PRO A 223 -2.45 -8.27 -11.56
C PRO A 223 -3.18 -8.33 -10.22
N PRO A 224 -4.40 -7.76 -10.13
CA PRO A 224 -5.24 -7.96 -8.95
C PRO A 224 -5.71 -9.43 -8.91
N ARG A 225 -5.98 -9.95 -7.70
CA ARG A 225 -6.32 -11.35 -7.43
C ARG A 225 -7.47 -11.90 -8.29
N LEU A 226 -8.42 -11.05 -8.69
CA LEU A 226 -9.57 -11.43 -9.53
C LEU A 226 -9.43 -10.98 -10.99
N GLY A 227 -8.26 -10.49 -11.40
CA GLY A 227 -8.02 -9.88 -12.72
C GLY A 227 -8.76 -8.56 -12.97
N ARG A 228 -9.51 -8.06 -11.98
CA ARG A 228 -10.29 -6.82 -11.99
C ARG A 228 -10.35 -6.19 -10.60
N PRO A 229 -10.77 -4.91 -10.46
CA PRO A 229 -11.02 -4.30 -9.18
C PRO A 229 -12.02 -5.09 -8.34
N LEU A 230 -11.78 -5.13 -7.03
CA LEU A 230 -12.73 -5.68 -6.07
C LEU A 230 -13.98 -4.81 -6.02
N LEU A 231 -13.82 -3.49 -5.88
CA LEU A 231 -14.89 -2.49 -5.81
C LEU A 231 -14.58 -1.32 -6.73
N VAL A 232 -15.57 -0.82 -7.45
CA VAL A 232 -15.51 0.46 -8.19
C VAL A 232 -16.69 1.32 -7.74
N LYS A 233 -16.41 2.58 -7.39
CA LYS A 233 -17.45 3.53 -6.96
C LYS A 233 -17.23 4.87 -7.64
N SER A 234 -18.26 5.37 -8.32
CA SER A 234 -18.28 6.70 -8.92
C SER A 234 -18.62 7.77 -7.88
N GLY A 235 -18.11 8.98 -8.11
CA GLY A 235 -18.40 10.14 -7.27
C GLY A 235 -17.79 10.03 -5.88
N VAL A 236 -16.63 9.38 -5.75
CA VAL A 236 -15.92 9.26 -4.47
C VAL A 236 -14.42 9.19 -4.71
N THR A 237 -13.67 9.74 -3.75
CA THR A 237 -12.22 9.57 -3.64
C THR A 237 -11.94 8.90 -2.31
N TYR A 238 -11.50 7.63 -2.35
CA TYR A 238 -11.06 6.92 -1.14
C TYR A 238 -9.62 7.29 -0.80
N THR A 239 -9.37 7.65 0.46
CA THR A 239 -8.08 8.17 0.92
C THR A 239 -7.36 7.19 1.84
N ARG A 240 -8.10 6.37 2.58
CA ARG A 240 -7.56 5.34 3.48
C ARG A 240 -8.41 4.08 3.41
N ILE A 241 -7.74 2.96 3.64
CA ILE A 241 -8.36 1.64 3.70
C ILE A 241 -7.78 0.86 4.88
N VAL A 242 -8.64 0.18 5.62
CA VAL A 242 -8.27 -0.89 6.54
C VAL A 242 -9.19 -2.08 6.29
N VAL A 243 -8.65 -3.29 6.36
CA VAL A 243 -9.42 -4.52 6.14
C VAL A 243 -9.40 -5.37 7.38
N HIS A 244 -10.59 -5.80 7.82
CA HIS A 244 -10.76 -6.69 8.96
C HIS A 244 -11.27 -8.05 8.48
N GLN A 245 -10.59 -9.11 8.88
CA GLN A 245 -11.07 -10.47 8.71
C GLN A 245 -11.83 -10.92 9.97
N THR A 246 -13.10 -11.30 9.82
CA THR A 246 -13.99 -11.64 10.95
C THR A 246 -14.86 -12.85 10.64
N PRO A 247 -15.14 -13.75 11.60
CA PRO A 247 -16.12 -14.81 11.40
C PRO A 247 -17.54 -14.23 11.41
N GLY A 248 -18.38 -14.65 10.47
CA GLY A 248 -19.81 -14.41 10.51
C GLY A 248 -20.54 -15.48 11.34
N ALA A 249 -21.86 -15.34 11.48
CA ALA A 249 -22.69 -16.24 12.29
C ALA A 249 -22.62 -17.72 11.87
N SER A 250 -22.34 -18.01 10.60
CA SER A 250 -22.18 -19.38 10.08
C SER A 250 -20.77 -19.97 10.27
N GLY A 251 -19.85 -19.23 10.92
CA GLY A 251 -18.44 -19.59 11.02
C GLY A 251 -17.62 -19.31 9.75
N ALA A 252 -18.29 -18.95 8.65
CA ALA A 252 -17.63 -18.48 7.44
C ALA A 252 -16.89 -17.17 7.72
N THR A 253 -15.67 -17.05 7.21
CA THR A 253 -14.85 -15.85 7.39
C THR A 253 -15.16 -14.82 6.32
N TYR A 254 -15.41 -13.59 6.75
CA TYR A 254 -15.66 -12.43 5.88
C TYR A 254 -14.50 -11.45 5.97
N ARG A 255 -14.29 -10.71 4.87
CA ARG A 255 -13.38 -9.57 4.83
C ARG A 255 -14.21 -8.31 4.71
N VAL A 256 -14.09 -7.44 5.71
CA VAL A 256 -14.78 -6.16 5.79
C VAL A 256 -13.79 -5.04 5.57
N LEU A 257 -14.08 -4.19 4.61
CA LEU A 257 -13.29 -3.04 4.19
C LEU A 257 -13.90 -1.79 4.84
N PHE A 258 -13.05 -1.04 5.55
CA PHE A 258 -13.36 0.30 6.04
C PHE A 258 -12.63 1.30 5.15
N LEU A 259 -13.41 2.08 4.39
CA LEU A 259 -12.93 2.97 3.34
C LEU A 259 -13.26 4.41 3.73
N ALA A 260 -12.24 5.20 4.06
CA ALA A 260 -12.43 6.62 4.31
C ALA A 260 -12.38 7.41 3.00
N THR A 261 -13.16 8.48 2.95
CA THR A 261 -13.28 9.34 1.77
C THR A 261 -12.65 10.71 2.00
N ALA A 262 -12.35 11.43 0.92
CA ALA A 262 -11.87 12.81 0.97
C ALA A 262 -12.89 13.81 1.54
N GLU A 263 -14.18 13.45 1.54
CA GLU A 263 -15.29 14.30 2.00
C GLU A 263 -15.72 14.00 3.43
N GLY A 264 -15.03 13.11 4.15
CA GLY A 264 -15.34 12.83 5.56
C GLY A 264 -16.39 11.75 5.79
N PHE A 265 -16.65 10.91 4.80
CA PHE A 265 -17.44 9.68 4.95
C PHE A 265 -16.56 8.46 5.21
N LEU A 266 -17.11 7.49 5.94
CA LEU A 266 -16.60 6.15 6.10
C LEU A 266 -17.59 5.16 5.45
N HIS A 267 -17.16 4.49 4.39
CA HIS A 267 -17.90 3.37 3.82
C HIS A 267 -17.42 2.06 4.45
N LYS A 268 -18.38 1.22 4.85
CA LYS A 268 -18.14 -0.17 5.27
C LYS A 268 -18.62 -1.09 4.16
N ALA A 269 -17.73 -1.91 3.63
CA ALA A 269 -18.06 -2.87 2.57
C ALA A 269 -17.62 -4.28 2.94
N VAL A 270 -18.37 -5.29 2.56
CA VAL A 270 -18.02 -6.70 2.74
C VAL A 270 -17.73 -7.36 1.40
N GLU A 271 -16.64 -8.13 1.33
CA GLU A 271 -16.36 -8.99 0.19
C GLU A 271 -17.28 -10.22 0.22
N LEU A 272 -18.15 -10.35 -0.79
CA LEU A 272 -19.04 -11.50 -0.96
C LEU A 272 -18.72 -12.23 -2.28
N PRO A 273 -19.09 -13.51 -2.42
CA PRO A 273 -18.88 -14.27 -3.67
C PRO A 273 -19.50 -13.63 -4.92
N GLN A 274 -20.63 -12.91 -4.73
CA GLN A 274 -21.37 -12.24 -5.81
C GLN A 274 -20.72 -10.90 -6.22
N GLY A 275 -19.72 -10.42 -5.48
CA GLY A 275 -19.17 -9.06 -5.57
C GLY A 275 -19.23 -8.33 -4.22
N PRO A 276 -18.50 -7.21 -4.07
CA PRO A 276 -18.52 -6.45 -2.83
C PRO A 276 -19.91 -5.86 -2.57
N HIS A 277 -20.27 -5.71 -1.31
CA HIS A 277 -21.50 -5.05 -0.89
C HIS A 277 -21.16 -3.94 0.10
N ILE A 278 -21.55 -2.70 -0.20
CA ILE A 278 -21.44 -1.58 0.74
C ILE A 278 -22.59 -1.73 1.74
N VAL A 279 -22.24 -2.07 2.98
CA VAL A 279 -23.16 -2.29 4.11
C VAL A 279 -23.65 -0.95 4.65
N GLU A 280 -22.74 0.02 4.77
CA GLU A 280 -23.00 1.27 5.47
C GLU A 280 -22.17 2.41 4.87
N SER A 281 -22.75 3.61 4.87
CA SER A 281 -22.07 4.87 4.57
C SER A 281 -22.31 5.84 5.72
N LEU A 282 -21.29 6.03 6.56
CA LEU A 282 -21.36 6.87 7.75
C LEU A 282 -20.71 8.23 7.47
N GLN A 283 -21.46 9.31 7.67
CA GLN A 283 -20.89 10.66 7.70
C GLN A 283 -20.19 10.87 9.05
N LEU A 284 -18.88 11.13 9.03
CA LEU A 284 -18.10 11.28 10.26
C LEU A 284 -18.11 12.71 10.80
N PHE A 285 -18.34 13.69 9.92
CA PHE A 285 -18.21 15.12 10.22
C PHE A 285 -19.36 15.91 9.60
N ASP A 286 -19.87 16.92 10.31
CA ASP A 286 -20.92 17.81 9.80
C ASP A 286 -20.43 18.64 8.59
N THR A 287 -19.16 19.04 8.62
CA THR A 287 -18.47 19.71 7.51
C THR A 287 -17.46 18.77 6.86
N PRO A 288 -17.28 18.79 5.53
CA PRO A 288 -16.30 17.94 4.86
C PRO A 288 -14.90 18.09 5.44
N GLU A 289 -14.33 16.99 5.92
CA GLU A 289 -13.00 16.94 6.53
C GLU A 289 -12.27 15.69 6.04
N LEU A 290 -11.01 15.88 5.63
CA LEU A 290 -10.18 14.81 5.10
C LEU A 290 -9.76 13.85 6.23
N VAL A 291 -10.11 12.57 6.08
CA VAL A 291 -9.57 11.51 6.94
C VAL A 291 -8.10 11.26 6.60
N LYS A 292 -7.23 11.42 7.59
CA LYS A 292 -5.77 11.29 7.46
C LYS A 292 -5.24 9.92 7.85
N ASN A 293 -5.91 9.22 8.76
CA ASN A 293 -5.48 7.91 9.24
C ASN A 293 -6.67 7.04 9.68
N LEU A 294 -6.54 5.73 9.50
CA LEU A 294 -7.45 4.72 10.04
C LEU A 294 -6.62 3.69 10.81
N LEU A 295 -7.01 3.42 12.06
CA LEU A 295 -6.38 2.39 12.89
C LEU A 295 -7.46 1.47 13.47
N LEU A 296 -7.45 0.21 13.06
CA LEU A 296 -8.40 -0.79 13.52
C LEU A 296 -7.92 -1.42 14.83
N ALA A 297 -8.83 -1.51 15.81
CA ALA A 297 -8.63 -2.25 17.05
C ALA A 297 -9.70 -3.34 17.20
N PRO A 298 -9.52 -4.52 16.55
CA PRO A 298 -10.53 -5.58 16.51
C PRO A 298 -10.96 -6.05 17.91
N GLY A 299 -9.99 -6.22 18.81
CA GLY A 299 -10.26 -6.68 20.19
C GLY A 299 -11.06 -5.70 21.05
N LYS A 300 -11.21 -4.44 20.60
CA LYS A 300 -12.08 -3.44 21.24
C LYS A 300 -13.39 -3.22 20.46
N GLY A 301 -13.52 -3.75 19.25
CA GLY A 301 -14.63 -3.44 18.36
C GLY A 301 -14.65 -1.98 17.90
N ILE A 302 -13.48 -1.33 17.81
CA ILE A 302 -13.35 0.10 17.48
C ILE A 302 -12.44 0.31 16.27
N LEU A 303 -12.83 1.23 15.40
CA LEU A 303 -12.00 1.88 14.39
C LEU A 303 -11.67 3.31 14.85
N TYR A 304 -10.40 3.61 15.02
CA TYR A 304 -9.92 4.96 15.28
C TYR A 304 -9.74 5.71 13.95
N VAL A 305 -10.31 6.90 13.87
CA VAL A 305 -10.25 7.76 12.69
C VAL A 305 -9.50 9.04 13.04
N GLY A 306 -8.31 9.22 12.46
CA GLY A 306 -7.49 10.42 12.64
C GLY A 306 -7.78 11.46 11.55
N TYR A 307 -7.99 12.70 11.96
CA TYR A 307 -8.20 13.86 11.09
C TYR A 307 -7.45 15.08 11.65
N SER A 308 -7.56 16.26 11.02
CA SER A 308 -6.70 17.40 11.37
C SER A 308 -6.92 17.94 12.78
N ALA A 309 -8.15 17.85 13.28
CA ALA A 309 -8.53 18.40 14.59
C ALA A 309 -8.56 17.36 15.73
N GLY A 310 -8.41 16.06 15.44
CA GLY A 310 -8.39 15.05 16.49
C GLY A 310 -8.54 13.60 16.03
N ILE A 311 -9.06 12.77 16.93
CA ILE A 311 -9.31 11.34 16.72
C ILE A 311 -10.75 11.02 17.09
N LEU A 312 -11.47 10.32 16.21
CA LEU A 312 -12.78 9.75 16.50
C LEU A 312 -12.67 8.25 16.78
N GLN A 313 -13.58 7.73 17.60
CA GLN A 313 -13.76 6.29 17.83
C GLN A 313 -15.09 5.87 17.21
N VAL A 314 -15.03 4.97 16.24
CA VAL A 314 -16.21 4.48 15.51
C VAL A 314 -16.37 2.98 15.80
N PRO A 315 -17.52 2.52 16.33
CA PRO A 315 -17.79 1.09 16.47
C PRO A 315 -17.75 0.38 15.10
N LEU A 316 -17.29 -0.88 15.05
CA LEU A 316 -17.25 -1.63 13.78
C LEU A 316 -18.66 -1.87 13.19
N ALA A 317 -19.66 -1.94 14.05
CA ALA A 317 -21.07 -2.01 13.67
C ALA A 317 -21.97 -1.41 14.75
N ASN A 318 -23.15 -0.95 14.34
CA ASN A 318 -24.21 -0.50 15.24
C ASN A 318 -25.50 -1.27 14.94
N CYS A 319 -25.51 -2.56 15.30
CA CYS A 319 -26.59 -3.49 14.95
C CYS A 319 -27.95 -3.08 15.54
N SER A 320 -27.97 -2.29 16.62
CA SER A 320 -29.18 -1.73 17.24
C SER A 320 -29.96 -0.79 16.31
N LEU A 321 -29.37 -0.34 15.20
CA LEU A 321 -30.08 0.42 14.18
C LEU A 321 -31.10 -0.43 13.40
N HIS A 322 -30.92 -1.74 13.36
CA HIS A 322 -31.84 -2.67 12.71
C HIS A 322 -33.00 -2.99 13.66
N ARG A 323 -34.21 -2.56 13.32
CA ARG A 323 -35.39 -2.68 14.19
C ARG A 323 -36.19 -3.96 13.97
N SER A 324 -35.81 -4.76 12.98
CA SER A 324 -36.43 -6.06 12.70
C SER A 324 -35.40 -7.08 12.22
N CYS A 325 -35.74 -8.36 12.36
CA CYS A 325 -34.96 -9.47 11.81
C CYS A 325 -34.69 -9.30 10.30
N ALA A 326 -35.71 -8.87 9.53
CA ALA A 326 -35.57 -8.65 8.11
C ALA A 326 -34.54 -7.55 7.78
N GLU A 327 -34.58 -6.42 8.49
CA GLU A 327 -33.60 -5.33 8.32
C GLU A 327 -32.18 -5.79 8.65
N CYS A 328 -32.00 -6.52 9.75
CA CYS A 328 -30.69 -7.03 10.18
C CYS A 328 -30.09 -7.99 9.14
N LEU A 329 -30.88 -8.95 8.66
CA LEU A 329 -30.42 -9.92 7.66
C LEU A 329 -30.18 -9.29 6.28
N LEU A 330 -30.98 -8.30 5.88
CA LEU A 330 -30.80 -7.60 4.61
C LEU A 330 -29.60 -6.65 4.60
N ALA A 331 -29.16 -6.17 5.77
CA ALA A 331 -27.94 -5.37 5.88
C ALA A 331 -26.67 -6.16 5.52
N ARG A 332 -26.71 -7.49 5.67
CA ARG A 332 -25.59 -8.41 5.35
C ARG A 332 -24.28 -8.00 6.02
N ASP A 333 -24.38 -7.43 7.22
CA ASP A 333 -23.24 -7.06 8.04
C ASP A 333 -22.74 -8.30 8.80
N PRO A 334 -21.50 -8.78 8.57
CA PRO A 334 -20.96 -9.92 9.30
C PRO A 334 -20.86 -9.72 10.82
N TYR A 335 -20.92 -8.47 11.29
CA TYR A 335 -20.90 -8.15 12.73
C TYR A 335 -22.29 -8.24 13.38
N CYS A 336 -23.36 -8.32 12.61
CA CYS A 336 -24.73 -8.27 13.11
C CYS A 336 -25.47 -9.60 12.95
N GLY A 337 -26.39 -9.85 13.88
CA GLY A 337 -27.29 -10.99 13.89
C GLY A 337 -28.56 -10.63 14.66
N TRP A 338 -29.61 -11.44 14.48
CA TRP A 338 -30.89 -11.32 15.20
C TRP A 338 -31.10 -12.53 16.09
#